data_AF-A0A452ZGG7-F1
#
_entry.id   AF-A0A452ZGG7-F1
#
_cell.length_a   1.000
_cell.length_b   1.000
_cell.length_c   1.000
_cell.angle_alpha   90.00
_cell.angle_beta   90.00
_cell.angle_gamma   90.00
#
_symmetry.space_group_name_H-M   'P 1'
#
loop_
_entity.id
_entity.type
_entity.pdbx_description
1 polymer ?
#
loop_
_entity_poly.entity_id
_entity_poly.type
_entity_poly.pdbx_seq_one_letter_code
_entity_poly.pdbx_strand_id
1 'polypeptide(L)'
;MTYGGKVILGDRPVQITLRRTWGKMSLWHRAKFLYYIVFQSLFLPSPEDLNKMLKDMDDVDMLTLVIQEMSKAFPSLMETLLHERDMYMSSKLLKVAREHSSVVAVVGKGHVSGIKKNWQQPIEVQRLMELPVPRKGASKLKILASIGAVSTVVASGIYIWGKK
;
A
#
# COMPACT_ATOMS: atom_id res chain seq x y z
N MET A 1 10.78 -19.32 29.00
CA MET A 1 10.38 -20.43 28.10
C MET A 1 10.77 -20.05 26.68
N THR A 2 11.84 -20.62 26.14
CA THR A 2 12.21 -20.47 24.72
C THR A 2 11.49 -21.56 23.95
N TYR A 3 10.39 -21.20 23.28
CA TYR A 3 9.76 -22.10 22.31
C TYR A 3 10.79 -22.37 21.21
N GLY A 4 11.25 -23.62 21.07
CA GLY A 4 12.26 -24.04 20.07
C GLY A 4 11.75 -24.05 18.62
N GLY A 5 10.76 -23.23 18.29
CA GLY A 5 10.17 -23.14 16.97
C GLY A 5 11.00 -22.26 16.02
N LYS A 6 11.07 -22.65 14.75
CA LYS A 6 11.67 -21.83 13.69
C LYS A 6 10.74 -20.66 13.35
N VAL A 7 11.21 -19.44 13.53
CA VAL A 7 10.48 -18.23 13.13
C VAL A 7 10.74 -17.94 11.65
N ILE A 8 9.68 -17.72 10.88
CA ILE A 8 9.75 -17.37 9.45
C ILE A 8 8.95 -16.10 9.21
N LEU A 9 9.58 -15.10 8.60
CA LEU A 9 8.89 -13.88 8.17
C LEU A 9 8.10 -14.19 6.89
N GLY A 10 6.77 -14.20 7.04
CA GLY A 10 5.83 -14.58 5.98
C GLY A 10 5.36 -13.43 5.08
N ASP A 11 5.67 -12.19 5.43
CA ASP A 11 5.17 -11.01 4.74
C ASP A 11 6.02 -10.60 3.52
N ARG A 12 5.41 -9.85 2.61
CA ARG A 12 6.10 -9.27 1.46
C ARG A 12 6.93 -8.08 1.91
N PRO A 13 8.17 -7.90 1.41
CA PRO A 13 8.95 -6.70 1.71
C PRO A 13 8.17 -5.42 1.39
N VAL A 14 8.04 -4.52 2.39
CA VAL A 14 7.24 -3.30 2.27
C VAL A 14 7.72 -2.40 1.14
N GLN A 15 9.02 -2.39 0.85
CA GLN A 15 9.62 -1.63 -0.23
C GLN A 15 9.10 -2.10 -1.60
N ILE A 16 8.93 -3.41 -1.79
CA ILE A 16 8.36 -3.97 -3.02
C ILE A 16 6.88 -3.59 -3.11
N THR A 17 6.14 -3.74 -2.01
CA THR A 17 4.73 -3.34 -1.91
C THR A 17 4.53 -1.90 -2.38
N LEU A 18 5.23 -0.94 -1.76
CA LEU A 18 5.07 0.49 -2.06
C LEU A 18 5.53 0.84 -3.48
N ARG A 19 6.62 0.24 -3.97
CA ARG A 19 7.10 0.46 -5.34
C ARG A 19 6.12 -0.08 -6.38
N ARG A 20 5.48 -1.22 -6.11
CA ARG A 20 4.43 -1.78 -6.98
C ARG A 20 3.17 -0.91 -6.95
N THR A 21 2.76 -0.44 -5.78
CA THR A 21 1.67 0.54 -5.63
C THR A 21 1.91 1.76 -6.52
N TRP A 22 3.10 2.38 -6.40
CA TRP A 22 3.46 3.53 -7.22
C TRP A 22 3.56 3.18 -8.71
N GLY A 23 4.15 2.03 -9.03
CA GLY A 23 4.33 1.53 -10.39
C GLY A 23 3.02 1.28 -11.13
N LYS A 24 1.99 0.78 -10.43
CA LYS A 24 0.65 0.53 -10.99
C LYS A 24 -0.22 1.79 -11.11
N MET A 25 0.08 2.85 -10.37
CA MET A 25 -0.63 4.13 -10.53
C MET A 25 -0.34 4.77 -11.90
N SER A 26 -1.39 5.30 -12.53
CA SER A 26 -1.25 6.19 -13.69
C SER A 26 -0.57 7.50 -13.26
N LEU A 27 0.01 8.24 -14.21
CA LEU A 27 0.62 9.55 -13.92
C LEU A 27 -0.39 10.52 -13.28
N TRP A 28 -1.65 10.47 -13.72
CA TRP A 28 -2.74 11.25 -13.13
C TRP A 28 -3.02 10.86 -11.68
N HIS A 29 -3.12 9.57 -11.39
CA HIS A 29 -3.33 9.09 -10.02
C HIS A 29 -2.14 9.42 -9.11
N ARG A 30 -0.89 9.39 -9.62
CA ARG A 30 0.29 9.84 -8.86
C ARG A 30 0.19 11.32 -8.50
N ALA A 31 -0.12 12.19 -9.47
CA ALA A 31 -0.27 13.62 -9.23
C ALA A 31 -1.41 13.91 -8.24
N LYS A 32 -2.58 13.27 -8.43
CA LYS A 32 -3.73 13.40 -7.53
C LYS A 32 -3.43 12.90 -6.11
N PHE A 33 -2.68 11.82 -5.97
CA PHE A 33 -2.27 11.28 -4.67
C PHE A 33 -1.30 12.23 -3.94
N LEU A 34 -0.30 12.76 -4.65
CA LEU A 34 0.61 13.76 -4.10
C LEU A 34 -0.13 15.04 -3.70
N TYR A 35 -1.04 15.52 -4.54
CA TYR A 35 -1.92 16.64 -4.22
C TYR A 35 -2.69 16.37 -2.93
N TYR A 36 -3.30 15.18 -2.80
CA TYR A 36 -4.06 14.82 -1.60
C TYR A 36 -3.18 14.81 -0.36
N ILE A 37 -2.00 14.21 -0.40
CA ILE A 37 -1.07 14.19 0.76
C ILE A 37 -0.63 15.61 1.13
N VAL A 38 -0.20 16.41 0.15
CA VAL A 38 0.29 17.77 0.40
C VAL A 38 -0.85 18.64 0.92
N PHE A 39 -2.01 18.62 0.29
CA PHE A 39 -3.15 19.42 0.72
C PHE A 39 -3.62 18.99 2.12
N GLN A 40 -3.82 17.70 2.38
CA GLN A 40 -4.17 17.21 3.73
C GLN A 40 -3.12 17.59 4.78
N SER A 41 -1.83 17.57 4.44
CA SER A 41 -0.75 17.97 5.36
C SER A 41 -0.76 19.47 5.70
N LEU A 42 -1.31 20.32 4.82
CA LEU A 42 -1.47 21.76 5.07
C LEU A 42 -2.69 22.08 5.94
N PHE A 43 -3.64 21.14 6.05
CA PHE A 43 -4.81 21.22 6.92
C PHE A 43 -4.72 20.24 8.08
N LEU A 44 -3.50 19.96 8.56
CA LEU A 44 -3.34 19.10 9.74
C LEU A 44 -4.16 19.68 10.91
N PRO A 45 -4.99 18.84 11.56
CA PRO A 45 -5.70 19.23 12.78
C PRO A 45 -4.74 19.66 13.89
N SER A 46 -5.29 20.24 14.95
CA SER A 46 -4.52 20.49 16.17
C SER A 46 -3.83 19.19 16.66
N PRO A 47 -2.70 19.27 17.38
CA PRO A 47 -2.02 18.08 17.92
C PRO A 47 -2.94 17.17 18.75
N GLU A 48 -3.90 17.75 19.47
CA GLU A 48 -4.91 17.03 20.26
C GLU A 48 -5.88 16.25 19.36
N ASP A 49 -6.41 16.89 18.32
CA ASP A 49 -7.31 16.24 17.35
C ASP A 49 -6.59 15.17 16.53
N LEU A 50 -5.34 15.42 16.16
CA LEU A 50 -4.50 14.44 15.46
C LEU A 50 -4.26 13.20 16.32
N ASN A 51 -3.97 13.36 17.61
CA ASN A 51 -3.82 12.23 18.53
C ASN A 51 -5.11 11.43 18.68
N LYS A 52 -6.27 12.09 18.69
CA LYS A 52 -7.57 11.42 18.73
C LYS A 52 -7.81 10.61 17.44
N MET A 53 -7.58 11.22 16.28
CA MET A 53 -7.69 10.53 14.99
C MET A 53 -6.73 9.34 14.87
N LEU A 54 -5.49 9.48 15.35
CA LEU A 54 -4.52 8.39 15.34
C LEU A 54 -4.96 7.20 16.19
N LYS A 55 -5.55 7.45 17.37
CA LYS A 55 -6.14 6.38 18.21
C LYS A 55 -7.29 5.67 17.51
N ASP A 56 -8.15 6.41 16.81
CA ASP A 56 -9.24 5.82 16.02
C ASP A 56 -8.70 5.03 14.80
N MET A 57 -7.52 5.38 14.30
CA MET A 57 -6.81 4.68 13.23
C MET A 57 -5.95 3.49 13.71
N ASP A 58 -5.74 3.30 15.02
CA ASP A 58 -5.07 2.10 15.55
C ASP A 58 -5.94 0.84 15.37
N ASP A 59 -7.22 0.99 15.07
CA ASP A 59 -8.10 -0.10 14.69
C ASP A 59 -7.80 -0.58 13.26
N VAL A 60 -7.35 -1.84 13.15
CA VAL A 60 -7.04 -2.51 11.87
C VAL A 60 -8.24 -2.50 10.92
N ASP A 61 -9.48 -2.57 11.44
CA ASP A 61 -10.69 -2.50 10.63
C ASP A 61 -10.88 -1.08 10.07
N MET A 62 -10.60 -0.03 10.86
CA MET A 62 -10.60 1.37 10.40
C MET A 62 -9.55 1.61 9.32
N LEU A 63 -8.31 1.14 9.49
CA LEU A 63 -7.28 1.25 8.45
C LEU A 63 -7.71 0.58 7.16
N THR A 64 -8.34 -0.60 7.27
CA THR A 64 -8.85 -1.32 6.10
C THR A 64 -9.95 -0.51 5.40
N LEU A 65 -10.88 0.09 6.16
CA LEU A 65 -11.93 0.96 5.62
C LEU A 65 -11.36 2.20 4.94
N VAL A 66 -10.35 2.85 5.53
CA VAL A 66 -9.66 4.00 4.92
C VAL A 66 -9.00 3.59 3.61
N ILE A 67 -8.30 2.46 3.58
CA ILE A 67 -7.70 1.94 2.34
C ILE A 67 -8.78 1.65 1.29
N GLN A 68 -9.91 1.05 1.69
CA GLN A 68 -11.04 0.80 0.79
C GLN A 68 -11.62 2.08 0.21
N GLU A 69 -11.82 3.11 1.03
CA GLU A 69 -12.33 4.41 0.59
C GLU A 69 -11.36 5.09 -0.38
N MET A 70 -10.07 5.15 -0.01
CA MET A 70 -9.02 5.68 -0.88
C MET A 70 -8.94 4.92 -2.20
N SER A 71 -9.24 3.62 -2.19
CA SER A 71 -9.16 2.79 -3.38
C SER A 71 -10.28 3.05 -4.39
N LYS A 72 -11.40 3.68 -3.99
CA LYS A 72 -12.36 4.24 -4.95
C LYS A 72 -11.72 5.29 -5.84
N ALA A 73 -10.83 6.11 -5.28
CA ALA A 73 -10.09 7.13 -6.00
C ALA A 73 -8.77 6.63 -6.62
N PHE A 74 -8.18 5.58 -6.03
CA PHE A 74 -6.88 5.03 -6.42
C PHE A 74 -6.91 3.48 -6.39
N PRO A 75 -7.52 2.81 -7.39
CA PRO A 75 -7.77 1.36 -7.33
C PRO A 75 -6.52 0.49 -7.11
N SER A 76 -5.36 0.97 -7.58
CA SER A 76 -4.08 0.29 -7.40
C SER A 76 -3.64 0.19 -5.93
N LEU A 77 -4.18 1.02 -5.01
CA LEU A 77 -3.89 0.93 -3.58
C LEU A 77 -4.39 -0.39 -3.02
N MET A 78 -5.70 -0.67 -3.08
CA MET A 78 -6.28 -1.93 -2.58
C MET A 78 -5.62 -3.15 -3.23
N GLU A 79 -5.45 -3.09 -4.55
CA GLU A 79 -4.87 -4.20 -5.30
C GLU A 79 -3.48 -4.57 -4.78
N THR A 80 -2.60 -3.58 -4.61
CA THR A 80 -1.20 -3.85 -4.24
C THR A 80 -0.99 -3.97 -2.74
N LEU A 81 -1.58 -3.09 -1.92
CA LEU A 81 -1.34 -3.05 -0.47
C LEU A 81 -2.04 -4.19 0.26
N LEU A 82 -3.20 -4.62 -0.22
CA LEU A 82 -3.99 -5.68 0.40
C LEU A 82 -3.96 -6.97 -0.44
N HIS A 83 -4.56 -6.97 -1.63
CA HIS A 83 -4.82 -8.23 -2.34
C HIS A 83 -3.55 -8.98 -2.78
N GLU A 84 -2.59 -8.31 -3.40
CA GLU A 84 -1.31 -8.93 -3.74
C GLU A 84 -0.52 -9.38 -2.51
N ARG A 85 -0.62 -8.62 -1.41
CA ARG A 85 0.03 -8.95 -0.14
C ARG A 85 -0.59 -10.20 0.47
N ASP A 86 -1.91 -10.33 0.43
CA ASP A 86 -2.65 -11.53 0.84
C ASP A 86 -2.25 -12.75 0.01
N MET A 87 -2.15 -12.60 -1.31
CA MET A 87 -1.69 -13.66 -2.21
C MET A 87 -0.27 -14.12 -1.86
N TYR A 88 0.64 -13.17 -1.63
CA TYR A 88 2.01 -13.47 -1.24
C TYR A 88 2.06 -14.23 0.10
N MET A 89 1.39 -13.70 1.13
CA MET A 89 1.37 -14.32 2.46
C MET A 89 0.73 -15.71 2.43
N SER A 90 -0.37 -15.88 1.69
CA SER A 90 -1.03 -17.18 1.54
C SER A 90 -0.12 -18.21 0.87
N SER A 91 0.55 -17.85 -0.23
CA SER A 91 1.49 -18.72 -0.92
C SER A 91 2.71 -19.07 -0.05
N LYS A 92 3.26 -18.09 0.66
CA LYS A 92 4.39 -18.28 1.58
C LYS A 92 4.02 -19.21 2.74
N LEU A 93 2.85 -19.00 3.35
CA LEU A 93 2.34 -19.84 4.44
C LEU A 93 2.07 -21.27 3.96
N LEU A 94 1.43 -21.44 2.80
CA LEU A 94 1.17 -22.76 2.22
C LEU A 94 2.46 -23.53 1.95
N LYS A 95 3.51 -22.86 1.44
CA LYS A 95 4.83 -23.48 1.25
C LYS A 95 5.38 -24.02 2.57
N VAL A 96 5.38 -23.20 3.62
CA VAL A 96 5.88 -23.60 4.95
C VAL A 96 5.03 -24.74 5.53
N ALA A 97 3.71 -24.68 5.39
CA ALA A 97 2.79 -25.73 5.86
C ALA A 97 2.96 -27.07 5.16
N ARG A 98 3.54 -27.11 3.95
CA ARG A 98 3.87 -28.36 3.24
C ARG A 98 5.19 -28.97 3.69
N GLU A 99 6.10 -28.17 4.23
CA GLU A 99 7.44 -28.59 4.66
C GLU A 99 7.49 -28.98 6.15
N HIS A 100 6.44 -28.69 6.92
CA HIS A 100 6.40 -28.87 8.37
C HIS A 100 5.10 -29.50 8.84
N SER A 101 5.17 -30.31 9.90
CA SER A 101 4.02 -31.03 10.47
C SER A 101 3.06 -30.14 11.28
N SER A 102 3.55 -29.02 11.83
CA SER A 102 2.75 -28.06 12.59
C SER A 102 3.25 -26.65 12.34
N VAL A 103 2.33 -25.74 12.01
CA VAL A 103 2.63 -24.35 11.68
C VAL A 103 1.58 -23.45 12.33
N VAL A 104 2.04 -22.40 13.01
CA VAL A 104 1.19 -21.33 13.52
C VAL A 104 1.52 -20.06 12.75
N ALA A 105 0.51 -19.45 12.15
CA ALA A 105 0.63 -18.18 11.45
C ALA A 105 0.02 -17.06 12.30
N VAL A 106 0.83 -16.05 12.62
CA VAL A 106 0.37 -14.81 13.24
C VAL A 106 0.24 -13.77 12.14
N VAL A 107 -0.98 -13.32 11.88
CA VAL A 107 -1.29 -12.39 10.79
C VAL A 107 -2.26 -11.30 11.27
N GLY A 108 -2.20 -10.12 10.65
CA GLY A 108 -3.16 -9.05 10.93
C GLY A 108 -4.59 -9.45 10.53
N LYS A 109 -5.58 -9.05 11.33
CA LYS A 109 -7.00 -9.39 11.13
C LYS A 109 -7.50 -9.11 9.70
N GLY A 110 -7.13 -7.94 9.14
CA GLY A 110 -7.51 -7.54 7.78
C GLY A 110 -7.04 -8.48 6.67
N HIS A 111 -6.03 -9.32 6.91
CA HIS A 111 -5.47 -10.25 5.94
C HIS A 111 -6.06 -11.67 6.02
N VAL A 112 -6.77 -11.99 7.11
CA VAL A 112 -7.25 -13.36 7.36
C VAL A 112 -8.20 -13.83 6.24
N SER A 113 -9.15 -12.99 5.84
CA SER A 113 -10.12 -13.31 4.79
C SER A 113 -9.43 -13.49 3.42
N GLY A 114 -8.48 -12.61 3.09
CA GLY A 114 -7.69 -12.67 1.87
C GLY A 114 -6.80 -13.91 1.81
N ILE A 115 -6.15 -14.29 2.91
CA ILE A 115 -5.33 -15.51 2.99
C ILE A 115 -6.20 -16.76 2.77
N LYS A 116 -7.36 -16.84 3.44
CA LYS A 116 -8.33 -17.94 3.27
C LYS A 116 -8.81 -18.04 1.82
N LYS A 117 -9.18 -16.92 1.20
CA LYS A 117 -9.61 -16.85 -0.20
C LYS A 117 -8.55 -17.35 -1.16
N ASN A 118 -7.29 -17.05 -0.89
CA ASN A 118 -6.14 -17.42 -1.74
C ASN A 118 -5.51 -18.76 -1.37
N TRP A 119 -6.04 -19.47 -0.37
CA TRP A 119 -5.46 -20.73 0.09
C TRP A 119 -5.50 -21.79 -1.01
N GLN A 120 -4.38 -22.49 -1.21
CA GLN A 120 -4.19 -23.51 -2.26
C GLN A 120 -4.36 -23.02 -3.71
N GLN A 121 -4.47 -21.72 -3.94
CA GLN A 121 -4.54 -21.18 -5.30
C GLN A 121 -3.17 -21.20 -5.99
N PRO A 122 -3.11 -21.39 -7.32
CA PRO A 122 -1.86 -21.32 -8.07
C PRO A 122 -1.40 -19.86 -8.18
N ILE A 123 -0.51 -19.45 -7.28
CA ILE A 123 0.00 -18.07 -7.19
C ILE A 123 1.46 -18.03 -7.67
N GLU A 124 1.70 -17.27 -8.73
CA GLU A 124 3.05 -17.01 -9.25
C GLU A 124 3.73 -15.90 -8.43
N VAL A 125 4.38 -16.30 -7.34
CA VAL A 125 5.00 -15.38 -6.37
C VAL A 125 6.02 -14.44 -7.02
N GLN A 126 6.75 -14.92 -8.05
CA GLN A 126 7.72 -14.10 -8.79
C GLN A 126 7.07 -12.83 -9.36
N ARG A 127 5.86 -12.92 -9.92
CA ARG A 127 5.13 -11.74 -10.44
C ARG A 127 4.73 -10.75 -9.35
N LEU A 128 4.59 -11.20 -8.11
CA LEU A 128 4.28 -10.34 -6.95
C LEU A 128 5.53 -9.64 -6.41
N MET A 129 6.72 -10.09 -6.81
CA MET A 129 8.03 -9.56 -6.41
C MET A 129 8.68 -8.66 -7.45
N GLU A 130 8.35 -8.86 -8.73
CA GLU A 130 8.81 -7.99 -9.82
C GLU A 130 8.18 -6.60 -9.74
N LEU A 131 8.80 -5.58 -10.35
CA LEU A 131 8.17 -4.27 -10.48
C LEU A 131 7.40 -4.22 -11.80
N PRO A 132 6.19 -3.62 -11.83
CA PRO A 132 5.46 -3.45 -13.08
C PRO A 132 6.34 -2.64 -14.04
N VAL A 133 6.68 -3.25 -15.18
CA VAL A 133 7.52 -2.61 -16.19
C VAL A 133 6.76 -1.36 -16.68
N PRO A 134 7.37 -0.17 -16.69
CA PRO A 134 6.73 0.98 -17.30
C PRO A 134 6.40 0.64 -18.75
N ARG A 135 5.15 0.85 -19.17
CA ARG A 135 4.74 0.66 -20.57
C ARG A 135 5.74 1.41 -21.45
N LYS A 136 6.52 0.68 -22.25
CA LYS A 136 7.38 1.26 -23.30
C LYS A 136 6.47 2.14 -24.17
N GLY A 137 6.63 3.46 -24.09
CA GLY A 137 5.78 4.42 -24.82
C GLY A 137 5.28 5.64 -24.03
N ALA A 138 5.69 5.88 -22.78
CA ALA A 138 5.44 7.19 -22.16
C ALA A 138 6.26 8.27 -22.90
N SER A 139 5.61 9.02 -23.79
CA SER A 139 6.21 10.14 -24.52
C SER A 139 6.91 11.10 -23.54
N LYS A 140 8.12 11.58 -23.89
CA LYS A 140 8.89 12.57 -23.10
C LYS A 140 8.04 13.79 -22.72
N LEU A 141 7.05 14.14 -23.54
CA LEU A 141 6.09 15.20 -23.29
C LEU A 141 5.17 14.94 -22.08
N LYS A 142 4.74 13.69 -21.87
CA LYS A 142 3.92 13.31 -20.71
C LYS A 142 4.74 13.34 -19.41
N ILE A 143 6.03 13.04 -19.50
CA ILE A 143 6.96 13.12 -18.37
C ILE A 143 7.19 14.60 -18.00
N LEU A 144 7.52 15.46 -18.98
CA LEU A 144 7.69 16.90 -18.73
C LEU A 144 6.40 17.56 -18.18
N ALA A 145 5.24 17.23 -18.75
CA ALA A 145 3.96 17.75 -18.27
C ALA A 145 3.67 17.32 -16.82
N SER A 146 4.03 16.10 -16.43
CA SER A 146 3.86 15.64 -15.04
C SER A 146 4.79 16.37 -14.06
N ILE A 147 6.01 16.73 -14.47
CA ILE A 147 6.92 17.53 -13.64
C ILE A 147 6.37 18.95 -13.46
N GLY A 148 5.89 19.57 -14.55
CA GLY A 148 5.28 20.90 -14.52
C GLY A 148 4.01 20.98 -13.67
N ALA A 149 3.19 19.92 -13.67
CA ALA A 149 1.99 19.84 -12.84
C ALA A 149 2.32 19.71 -11.34
N VAL A 150 3.38 18.96 -10.99
CA VAL A 150 3.81 18.83 -9.58
C VAL A 150 4.38 20.15 -9.06
N SER A 151 5.20 20.86 -9.84
CA SER A 151 5.77 22.14 -9.42
C SER A 151 4.72 23.24 -9.26
N THR A 152 3.69 23.28 -10.11
CA THR A 152 2.57 24.21 -9.95
C THR A 152 1.70 23.88 -8.72
N VAL A 153 1.46 22.61 -8.41
CA VAL A 153 0.74 22.20 -7.19
C VAL A 153 1.51 22.60 -5.92
N VAL A 154 2.81 22.37 -5.88
CA VAL A 154 3.65 22.75 -4.73
C VAL A 154 3.70 24.28 -4.57
N ALA A 155 3.89 25.02 -5.67
CA ALA A 155 3.94 26.49 -5.63
C ALA A 155 2.60 27.11 -5.19
N SER A 156 1.47 26.59 -5.68
CA SER A 156 0.13 27.07 -5.27
C SER A 156 -0.19 26.73 -3.82
N GLY A 157 0.22 25.56 -3.32
CA GLY A 157 0.12 25.21 -1.90
C GLY A 157 0.91 26.17 -1.00
N ILE A 158 2.16 26.48 -1.36
CA ILE A 158 3.02 27.43 -0.63
C ILE A 158 2.43 28.86 -0.66
N TYR A 159 1.94 29.30 -1.82
CA TYR A 159 1.35 30.63 -1.97
C TYR A 159 0.08 30.81 -1.12
N ILE A 160 -0.78 29.80 -1.06
CA ILE A 160 -1.99 29.84 -0.23
C ILE A 160 -1.63 29.83 1.27
N TRP A 161 -0.58 29.08 1.67
CA TRP A 161 -0.09 29.07 3.05
C TRP A 161 0.51 30.40 3.48
N GLY A 162 1.31 31.05 2.63
CA GLY A 162 1.93 32.35 2.95
C GLY A 162 0.96 33.54 2.99
N LYS A 163 -0.31 33.35 2.63
CA LYS A 163 -1.37 34.36 2.67
C LYS A 163 -2.29 34.23 3.89
N LYS A 164 -2.09 33.21 4.71
CA LYS A 164 -2.86 32.91 5.92
C LYS A 164 -2.05 33.29 7.15
#